data_AF-A0A2S4RQU7-F1
#
_entry.id   AF-A0A2S4RQU7-F1
#
_cell.length_a   1.000
_cell.length_b   1.000
_cell.length_c   1.000
_cell.angle_alpha   90.00
_cell.angle_beta   90.00
_cell.angle_gamma   90.00
#
_symmetry.space_group_name_H-M   'P 1'
#
loop_
_entity.id
_entity.type
_entity.pdbx_description
1 polymer ?
#
loop_
_entity_poly.entity_id
_entity_poly.type
_entity_poly.pdbx_seq_one_letter_code
_entity_poly.pdbx_strand_id
1 'polypeptide(L)' 'MMNLVKRFFRRMFRSLVSMYGPAVLTIIFALVQGVLFPDSPIWLIPLFFVFVMIVLSIYEIVNFKR' A
#
# COMPACT_ATOMS: atom_id res chain seq x y z
N MET A 1 -17.45 13.62 -21.02
CA MET A 1 -17.39 12.17 -20.75
C MET A 1 -16.07 11.74 -20.10
N MET A 2 -14.91 12.19 -20.62
CA MET A 2 -13.58 11.85 -20.08
C MET A 2 -13.35 12.24 -18.61
N ASN A 3 -13.95 13.34 -18.13
CA ASN A 3 -13.86 13.78 -16.74
C ASN A 3 -14.67 12.91 -15.76
N LEU A 4 -15.80 12.34 -16.19
CA LEU A 4 -16.61 11.42 -15.38
C LEU A 4 -15.89 10.08 -15.21
N VAL A 5 -15.36 9.53 -16.30
CA VAL A 5 -14.56 8.29 -16.29
C VAL A 5 -13.33 8.46 -15.40
N LYS A 6 -12.58 9.57 -15.55
CA LYS A 6 -11.44 9.88 -14.67
C LYS A 6 -11.83 9.97 -13.19
N ARG A 7 -13.00 10.51 -12.86
CA ARG A 7 -13.46 10.64 -11.47
C ARG A 7 -13.86 9.30 -10.87
N PHE A 8 -14.49 8.44 -11.65
CA PHE A 8 -14.84 7.07 -11.26
C PHE A 8 -13.59 6.21 -11.06
N PHE A 9 -12.67 6.20 -12.04
CA PHE A 9 -11.41 5.48 -11.92
C PHE A 9 -10.60 5.94 -10.72
N ARG A 10 -10.56 7.25 -10.44
CA ARG A 10 -9.83 7.77 -9.28
C ARG A 10 -10.43 7.30 -7.95
N ARG A 11 -11.76 7.20 -7.85
CA ARG A 11 -12.44 6.65 -6.65
C ARG A 11 -12.20 5.15 -6.50
N MET A 12 -12.33 4.38 -7.58
CA MET A 12 -12.07 2.95 -7.57
C MET A 12 -10.60 2.63 -7.25
N PHE A 13 -9.65 3.30 -7.90
CA PHE A 13 -8.23 3.15 -7.58
C PHE A 13 -7.94 3.50 -6.13
N ARG A 14 -8.56 4.55 -5.57
CA ARG A 14 -8.37 4.89 -4.16
C ARG A 14 -8.88 3.79 -3.23
N SER A 15 -10.01 3.19 -3.55
CA SER A 15 -10.60 2.10 -2.76
C SER A 15 -9.81 0.79 -2.91
N LEU A 16 -9.35 0.47 -4.12
CA LEU A 16 -8.48 -0.68 -4.37
C LEU A 16 -7.10 -0.49 -3.73
N VAL A 17 -6.51 0.70 -3.78
CA VAL A 17 -5.23 0.98 -3.14
C VAL A 17 -5.33 0.93 -1.62
N SER A 18 -6.47 1.28 -1.02
CA SER A 18 -6.68 1.08 0.42
C SER A 18 -6.72 -0.42 0.78
N MET A 19 -7.39 -1.25 -0.03
CA MET A 19 -7.55 -2.69 0.27
C MET A 19 -6.33 -3.55 -0.12
N TYR A 20 -5.68 -3.24 -1.24
CA TYR A 20 -4.56 -4.01 -1.80
C TYR A 20 -3.20 -3.31 -1.62
N GLY A 21 -3.18 -2.02 -1.25
CA GLY A 21 -1.95 -1.25 -1.06
C GLY A 21 -0.95 -1.89 -0.11
N PRO A 22 -1.34 -2.34 1.11
CA PRO A 22 -0.41 -2.96 2.03
C PRO A 22 0.18 -4.23 1.44
N ALA A 23 -0.65 -5.10 0.84
CA ALA A 23 -0.20 -6.35 0.24
C ALA A 23 0.78 -6.11 -0.94
N VAL A 24 0.44 -5.22 -1.87
CA VAL A 24 1.27 -4.91 -3.04
C VAL A 24 2.60 -4.28 -2.63
N LEU A 25 2.59 -3.31 -1.70
CA LEU A 25 3.81 -2.70 -1.15
C LEU A 25 4.72 -3.73 -0.50
N THR A 26 4.12 -4.68 0.24
CA THR A 26 4.88 -5.72 0.95
C THR A 26 5.49 -6.73 -0.01
N ILE A 27 4.78 -7.09 -1.09
CA ILE A 27 5.33 -7.96 -2.15
C ILE A 27 6.51 -7.28 -2.85
N ILE A 28 6.38 -6.00 -3.21
CA ILE A 28 7.47 -5.25 -3.83
C ILE A 28 8.67 -5.18 -2.87
N PHE A 29 8.43 -4.90 -1.59
CA PHE A 29 9.47 -4.86 -0.57
C PHE A 29 10.19 -6.21 -0.45
N ALA A 30 9.46 -7.33 -0.39
CA ALA A 30 10.05 -8.66 -0.31
C ALA A 30 10.90 -9.01 -1.55
N LEU A 31 10.45 -8.63 -2.75
CA LEU A 31 11.22 -8.84 -3.98
C LEU A 31 12.51 -8.03 -3.97
N VAL A 32 12.43 -6.74 -3.62
CA VAL A 32 13.60 -5.85 -3.53
C VAL A 32 14.58 -6.33 -2.46
N GLN A 33 14.05 -6.75 -1.30
CA GLN A 33 14.83 -7.32 -0.21
C GLN A 33 15.58 -8.57 -0.66
N GLY A 34 14.92 -9.50 -1.36
CA GLY A 34 15.55 -10.72 -1.87
C GLY A 34 16.63 -10.47 -2.93
N VAL A 35 16.48 -9.43 -3.76
CA VAL A 35 17.47 -9.08 -4.79
C VAL A 35 18.67 -8.33 -4.22
N LEU A 36 18.44 -7.36 -3.34
CA LEU A 36 19.50 -6.48 -2.82
C LEU A 36 20.19 -7.04 -1.57
N PHE A 37 19.45 -7.81 -0.76
CA PHE A 37 19.91 -8.31 0.54
C PHE A 37 19.48 -9.77 0.74
N PRO A 38 20.08 -10.72 0.02
CA PRO A 38 19.67 -12.14 0.05
C PRO A 38 19.79 -12.78 1.45
N ASP A 39 20.73 -12.33 2.28
CA ASP A 39 20.94 -12.83 3.65
C ASP A 39 20.11 -12.09 4.72
N SER A 40 19.22 -11.20 4.30
CA SER A 40 18.47 -10.38 5.24
C SER A 40 17.41 -11.18 6.02
N PRO A 41 17.09 -10.75 7.26
CA PRO A 41 16.10 -11.45 8.06
C PRO A 41 14.70 -11.42 7.44
N ILE A 42 14.07 -12.59 7.32
CA ILE A 42 12.70 -12.76 6.79
C ILE A 42 11.67 -11.98 7.62
N TRP A 43 11.93 -11.76 8.91
CA TRP A 43 11.03 -11.05 9.83
C TRP A 43 10.86 -9.55 9.53
N LEU A 44 11.68 -8.98 8.64
CA LEU A 44 11.52 -7.60 8.16
C LEU A 44 10.26 -7.44 7.30
N ILE A 45 9.82 -8.49 6.61
CA ILE A 45 8.63 -8.47 5.73
C ILE A 45 7.35 -8.24 6.54
N PRO A 46 7.02 -9.04 7.58
CA PRO A 46 5.85 -8.77 8.41
C PRO A 46 5.95 -7.47 9.21
N LEU A 47 7.17 -7.08 9.63
CA LEU A 47 7.39 -5.78 10.29
C LEU A 47 7.04 -4.61 9.36
N PHE A 48 7.48 -4.68 8.10
CA PHE A 48 7.14 -3.71 7.07
C PHE A 48 5.64 -3.69 6.77
N PHE A 49 4.99 -4.87 6.70
CA PHE A 49 3.54 -4.96 6.52
C PHE A 49 2.77 -4.21 7.62
N VAL A 50 3.12 -4.42 8.89
CA VAL A 50 2.50 -3.71 10.02
C VAL A 50 2.75 -2.20 9.93
N PHE A 51 3.96 -1.79 9.57
CA PHE A 51 4.28 -0.37 9.37
C PHE A 51 3.39 0.28 8.29
N VAL A 52 3.24 -0.37 7.13
CA VAL A 52 2.39 0.12 6.04
C VAL A 52 0.92 0.18 6.45
N MET A 53 0.44 -0.82 7.20
CA MET A 53 -0.93 -0.83 7.75
C MET A 53 -1.19 0.36 8.68
N ILE A 54 -0.23 0.70 9.56
CA ILE A 54 -0.35 1.86 10.45
C ILE A 54 -0.40 3.16 9.64
N VAL A 55 0.50 3.32 8.67
CA VAL A 55 0.55 4.52 7.82
C VAL A 55 -0.75 4.68 7.03
N LEU A 56 -1.27 3.59 6.45
CA LEU A 56 -2.53 3.61 5.73
C LEU A 56 -3.71 3.92 6.64
N SER A 57 -3.75 3.35 7.85
CA SER A 57 -4.78 3.65 8.84
C SER A 57 -4.78 5.13 9.23
N ILE A 58 -3.61 5.71 9.48
CA ILE A 58 -3.48 7.16 9.76
C ILE A 58 -3.95 7.98 8.55
N TYR A 59 -3.55 7.60 7.34
CA TYR A 59 -3.95 8.29 6.12
C TYR A 59 -5.46 8.23 5.89
N GLU A 60 -6.09 7.08 6.16
CA GLU A 60 -7.53 6.89 6.07
C GLU A 60 -8.27 7.76 7.10
N ILE A 61 -7.80 7.78 8.36
CA ILE A 61 -8.34 8.65 9.42
C ILE A 61 -8.25 10.13 9.03
N VAL A 62 -7.10 10.58 8.52
CA VAL A 62 -6.91 11.97 8.08
C VAL A 62 -7.82 12.31 6.90
N ASN A 63 -8.00 11.36 5.97
CA ASN A 63 -8.83 11.55 4.80
C ASN A 63 -10.34 11.43 5.08
N PHE A 64 -10.75 10.77 6.17
CA PHE A 64 -12.13 10.73 6.65
C PHE A 64 -12.54 12.05 7.34
N LYS A 65 -11.56 12.77 7.90
CA LYS A 65 -11.78 14.04 8.62
C LYS A 65 -11.90 15.27 7.70
N ARG A 66 -11.81 15.12 6.38
CA ARG A 66 -11.76 16.19 5.38
C ARG A 66 -12.87 16.04 4.35
#